data_AF-A0AA37UX42-F1
#
_entry.id   AF-A0AA37UX42-F1
#
_cell.length_a   1.000
_cell.length_b   1.000
_cell.length_c   1.000
_cell.angle_alpha   90.00
_cell.angle_beta   90.00
_cell.angle_gamma   90.00
#
_symmetry.space_group_name_H-M   'P 1'
#
loop_
_entity.id
_entity.type
_entity.pdbx_description
1 polymer ?
#
loop_
_entity_poly.entity_id
_entity_poly.type
_entity_poly.pdbx_seq_one_letter_code
_entity_poly.pdbx_strand_id
1 'polypeptide(L)'
;MGVLAFVWQRVLAFDRIGSRIPQLIQIWLTEFFFVMPLTFFIGKVIDIRGAFGVPGTGERLDGVFWGALVVSLVFGFFFVRSLVRPRVVQGSWTPVVHADIGPVTVYGGNRAWSVTYPYLTSHPSYALLLLITAPIPAVMFAATTNQGDSTFYWRVSGIVGLIILACMALARVLAWYVFRLGRRQLDARLEGLPISQRRLGWEIAWKPVLVLLVLMYAIVCIPLGAMWFKEQRTIAALPVVTVADTDHPGHYRRVIGTVASEAVYWAPRGTGRGGNNYAGAGVLVLLPSGGDALLLAESLSVPDFKGMMARVHDSRLTATGKVIDAITADQRKYYGLDPSAFPEAPSQGRVMLLLSQP
;
A
#
# COMPACT_ATOMS: atom_id res chain seq x y z
N MET A 1 31.15 -11.95 18.86
CA MET A 1 31.45 -11.87 17.41
C MET A 1 31.27 -13.20 16.69
N GLY A 2 31.86 -14.32 17.14
CA GLY A 2 31.79 -15.61 16.43
C GLY A 2 30.40 -16.25 16.27
N VAL A 3 29.51 -16.12 17.25
CA VAL A 3 28.14 -16.67 17.18
C VAL A 3 27.25 -15.90 16.19
N LEU A 4 27.37 -14.57 16.15
CA LEU A 4 26.70 -13.72 15.15
C LEU A 4 27.24 -13.99 13.75
N ALA A 5 28.56 -14.11 13.58
CA ALA A 5 29.17 -14.51 12.31
C ALA A 5 28.73 -15.92 11.88
N PHE A 6 28.58 -16.86 12.82
CA PHE A 6 28.09 -18.21 12.55
C PHE A 6 26.62 -18.23 12.12
N VAL A 7 25.75 -17.47 12.81
CA VAL A 7 24.33 -17.31 12.42
C VAL A 7 24.23 -16.62 11.05
N TRP A 8 25.05 -15.60 10.81
CA TRP A 8 25.11 -14.86 9.55
C TRP A 8 25.62 -15.70 8.36
N GLN A 9 26.69 -16.49 8.56
CA GLN A 9 27.31 -17.31 7.52
C GLN A 9 26.59 -18.65 7.26
N ARG A 10 26.06 -19.31 8.31
CA ARG A 10 25.46 -20.66 8.18
C ARG A 10 23.95 -20.69 8.22
N VAL A 11 23.29 -19.89 9.05
CA VAL A 11 21.81 -19.93 9.20
C VAL A 11 21.13 -19.06 8.15
N LEU A 12 21.74 -17.93 7.76
CA LEU A 12 21.18 -17.02 6.75
C LEU A 12 21.82 -17.14 5.35
N ALA A 13 22.95 -17.85 5.20
CA ALA A 13 23.71 -17.95 3.95
C ALA A 13 23.87 -16.58 3.23
N PHE A 14 23.96 -15.49 4.00
CA PHE A 14 23.83 -14.13 3.49
C PHE A 14 25.00 -13.77 2.57
N ASP A 15 26.19 -14.36 2.74
CA ASP A 15 27.30 -14.15 1.81
C ASP A 15 27.01 -14.69 0.39
N ARG A 16 26.30 -15.82 0.26
CA ARG A 16 26.00 -16.42 -1.06
C ARG A 16 24.75 -15.83 -1.71
N ILE A 17 23.77 -15.44 -0.91
CA ILE A 17 22.47 -14.95 -1.39
C ILE A 17 22.41 -13.42 -1.35
N GLY A 18 22.90 -12.84 -0.26
CA GLY A 18 22.95 -11.39 -0.03
C GLY A 18 23.88 -10.65 -0.99
N SER A 19 24.96 -11.29 -1.47
CA SER A 19 25.81 -10.70 -2.51
C SER A 19 25.03 -10.33 -3.78
N ARG A 20 23.91 -11.01 -4.08
CA ARG A 20 23.06 -10.74 -5.25
C ARG A 20 21.94 -9.73 -5.01
N ILE A 21 21.67 -9.36 -3.76
CA ILE A 21 20.62 -8.40 -3.41
C ILE A 21 20.85 -7.04 -4.10
N PRO A 22 22.06 -6.44 -4.09
CA PRO A 22 22.30 -5.15 -4.75
C PRO A 22 21.86 -5.13 -6.22
N GLN A 23 22.13 -6.22 -6.96
CA GLN A 23 21.70 -6.34 -8.35
C GLN A 23 20.18 -6.45 -8.50
N LEU A 24 19.52 -7.24 -7.65
CA LEU A 24 18.06 -7.34 -7.67
C LEU A 24 17.40 -5.99 -7.34
N ILE A 25 18.00 -5.23 -6.42
CA ILE A 25 17.56 -3.87 -6.09
C ILE A 25 17.78 -2.93 -7.28
N GLN A 26 18.89 -3.02 -8.01
CA GLN A 26 19.10 -2.21 -9.23
C GLN A 26 18.07 -2.53 -10.33
N ILE A 27 17.75 -3.81 -10.53
CA ILE A 27 16.70 -4.24 -11.47
C ILE A 27 15.35 -3.69 -11.02
N TRP A 28 15.02 -3.87 -9.74
CA TRP A 28 13.78 -3.34 -9.16
C TRP A 28 13.69 -1.82 -9.26
N LEU A 29 14.76 -1.06 -8.99
CA LEU A 29 14.80 0.40 -9.13
C LEU A 29 14.58 0.83 -10.58
N THR A 30 15.20 0.15 -11.54
CA THR A 30 14.98 0.41 -12.97
C THR A 30 13.51 0.25 -13.32
N GLU A 31 12.88 -0.82 -12.84
CA GLU A 31 11.46 -1.09 -13.07
C GLU A 31 10.55 -0.12 -12.31
N PHE A 32 10.93 0.28 -11.10
CA PHE A 32 10.22 1.25 -10.28
C PHE A 32 10.18 2.62 -10.98
N PHE A 33 11.32 3.11 -11.48
CA PHE A 33 11.40 4.36 -12.24
C PHE A 33 10.78 4.29 -13.63
N PHE A 34 10.53 3.09 -14.15
CA PHE A 34 9.68 2.93 -15.33
C PHE A 34 8.19 3.05 -14.95
N VAL A 35 7.74 2.24 -13.98
CA VAL A 35 6.32 2.07 -13.62
C VAL A 35 5.73 3.30 -12.95
N MET A 36 6.35 3.79 -11.88
CA MET A 36 5.72 4.81 -11.03
C MET A 36 5.54 6.12 -11.77
N PRO A 37 6.54 6.64 -12.52
CA PRO A 37 6.34 7.86 -13.30
C PRO A 37 5.31 7.67 -14.43
N LEU A 38 5.27 6.51 -15.09
CA LEU A 38 4.25 6.21 -16.11
C LEU A 38 2.84 6.21 -15.51
N THR A 39 2.72 5.60 -14.34
CA THR A 39 1.46 5.47 -13.58
C THR A 39 0.88 6.83 -13.28
N PHE A 40 1.69 7.73 -12.72
CA PHE A 40 1.23 9.08 -12.39
C PHE A 40 0.97 9.94 -13.62
N PHE A 41 1.77 9.79 -14.69
CA PHE A 41 1.51 10.48 -15.95
C PHE A 41 0.16 10.08 -16.55
N ILE A 42 -0.07 8.78 -16.77
CA ILE A 42 -1.33 8.29 -17.33
C ILE A 42 -2.50 8.60 -16.38
N GLY A 43 -2.31 8.42 -15.07
CA GLY A 43 -3.29 8.78 -14.06
C GLY A 43 -3.70 10.25 -14.14
N LYS A 44 -2.74 11.17 -14.35
CA LYS A 44 -3.03 12.60 -14.50
C LYS A 44 -3.74 12.91 -15.81
N VAL A 45 -3.37 12.26 -16.91
CA VAL A 45 -4.07 12.39 -18.20
C VAL A 45 -5.55 12.00 -18.06
N ILE A 46 -5.83 10.90 -17.37
CA ILE A 46 -7.21 10.45 -17.11
C ILE A 46 -7.92 11.41 -16.15
N ASP A 47 -7.26 11.87 -15.09
CA ASP A 47 -7.80 12.84 -14.12
C ASP A 47 -8.22 14.16 -14.78
N ILE A 48 -7.44 14.64 -15.74
CA ILE A 48 -7.75 15.86 -16.52
C ILE A 48 -8.97 15.65 -17.41
N ARG A 49 -9.11 14.48 -18.04
CA ARG A 49 -10.20 14.18 -18.99
C ARG A 49 -11.49 13.70 -18.30
N GLY A 50 -11.37 13.14 -17.11
CA GLY A 50 -12.45 12.44 -16.42
C GLY A 50 -12.59 11.00 -16.91
N ALA A 51 -13.09 10.14 -16.02
CA ALA A 51 -13.48 8.76 -16.32
C ALA A 51 -14.38 8.22 -15.20
N PHE A 52 -15.03 7.08 -15.43
CA PHE A 52 -15.87 6.40 -14.43
C PHE A 52 -16.98 7.29 -13.83
N GLY A 53 -17.56 8.19 -14.64
CA GLY A 53 -18.58 9.14 -14.20
C GLY A 53 -18.04 10.36 -13.45
N VAL A 54 -16.73 10.45 -13.21
CA VAL A 54 -16.09 11.61 -12.58
C VAL A 54 -15.71 12.64 -13.65
N PRO A 55 -16.16 13.90 -13.53
CA PRO A 55 -15.76 14.98 -14.43
C PRO A 55 -14.24 15.22 -14.41
N GLY A 56 -13.66 15.50 -15.57
CA GLY A 56 -12.26 15.88 -15.67
C GLY A 56 -11.96 17.23 -15.01
N THR A 57 -10.74 17.42 -14.52
CA THR A 57 -10.33 18.73 -13.99
C THR A 57 -10.20 19.80 -15.07
N GLY A 58 -9.98 19.41 -16.33
CA GLY A 58 -9.73 20.34 -17.44
C GLY A 58 -8.39 21.09 -17.35
N GLU A 59 -7.55 20.74 -16.37
CA GLU A 59 -6.23 21.35 -16.19
C GLU A 59 -5.28 20.98 -17.33
N ARG A 60 -4.23 21.79 -17.52
CA ARG A 60 -3.14 21.45 -18.43
C ARG A 60 -2.15 20.52 -17.71
N LEU A 61 -1.48 19.66 -18.47
CA LEU A 61 -0.38 18.85 -17.96
C LEU A 61 0.81 19.75 -17.61
N ASP A 62 1.15 19.78 -16.33
CA ASP A 62 2.32 20.47 -15.82
C ASP A 62 3.64 19.79 -16.25
N GLY A 63 4.73 20.56 -16.25
CA GLY A 63 6.07 20.11 -16.61
C GLY A 63 6.57 18.94 -15.77
N VAL A 64 6.14 18.82 -14.50
CA VAL A 64 6.46 17.69 -13.64
C VAL A 64 5.98 16.36 -14.24
N PHE A 65 4.77 16.33 -14.81
CA PHE A 65 4.22 15.12 -15.43
C PHE A 65 4.93 14.79 -16.74
N TRP A 66 5.30 15.79 -17.54
CA TRP A 66 6.15 15.57 -18.72
C TRP A 66 7.54 15.03 -18.35
N GLY A 67 8.15 15.56 -17.30
CA GLY A 67 9.40 15.04 -16.74
C GLY A 67 9.26 13.58 -16.28
N ALA A 68 8.16 13.25 -15.60
CA ALA A 68 7.84 11.88 -15.20
C ALA A 68 7.73 10.94 -16.41
N LEU A 69 7.10 11.38 -17.51
CA LEU A 69 7.06 10.60 -18.75
C LEU A 69 8.46 10.37 -19.32
N VAL A 70 9.32 11.40 -19.38
CA VAL A 70 10.70 11.27 -19.88
C VAL A 70 11.49 10.25 -19.06
N VAL A 71 11.43 10.34 -17.73
CA VAL A 71 12.05 9.36 -16.82
C VAL A 71 11.53 7.95 -17.15
N SER A 72 10.21 7.79 -17.22
CA SER A 72 9.60 6.51 -17.56
C SER A 72 10.11 5.95 -18.90
N LEU A 73 10.20 6.77 -19.95
CA LEU A 73 10.66 6.34 -21.27
C LEU A 73 12.12 5.87 -21.24
N VAL A 74 13.00 6.57 -20.51
CA VAL A 74 14.41 6.18 -20.37
C VAL A 74 14.54 4.83 -19.65
N PHE A 75 13.87 4.67 -18.51
CA PHE A 75 13.92 3.42 -17.76
C PHE A 75 13.17 2.27 -18.44
N GLY A 76 12.06 2.58 -19.12
CA GLY A 76 11.30 1.68 -19.97
C GLY A 76 12.12 1.15 -21.13
N PHE A 77 12.96 1.99 -21.76
CA PHE A 77 13.92 1.53 -22.76
C PHE A 77 14.89 0.49 -22.20
N PHE A 78 15.45 0.71 -21.01
CA PHE A 78 16.34 -0.27 -20.38
C PHE A 78 15.62 -1.58 -20.02
N PHE A 79 14.40 -1.49 -19.52
CA PHE A 79 13.54 -2.67 -19.26
C PHE A 79 13.25 -3.46 -20.54
N VAL A 80 12.78 -2.82 -21.61
CA VAL A 80 12.49 -3.50 -22.88
C VAL A 80 13.78 -4.06 -23.50
N ARG A 81 14.89 -3.33 -23.42
CA ARG A 81 16.19 -3.81 -23.89
C ARG A 81 16.64 -5.06 -23.14
N SER A 82 16.45 -5.13 -21.82
CA SER A 82 16.82 -6.32 -21.03
C SER A 82 15.91 -7.51 -21.32
N LEU A 83 14.62 -7.27 -21.63
CA LEU A 83 13.70 -8.31 -22.10
C LEU A 83 14.08 -8.88 -23.47
N VAL A 84 14.42 -8.03 -24.44
CA VAL A 84 14.69 -8.45 -25.83
C VAL A 84 16.11 -8.99 -26.00
N ARG A 85 17.08 -8.40 -25.31
CA ARG A 85 18.50 -8.79 -25.37
C ARG A 85 19.02 -9.08 -23.96
N PRO A 86 18.48 -10.10 -23.28
CA PRO A 86 19.01 -10.52 -22.00
C PRO A 86 20.46 -10.98 -22.17
N ARG A 87 21.28 -10.70 -21.16
CA ARG A 87 22.70 -10.99 -21.05
C ARG A 87 23.01 -11.57 -19.67
N VAL A 88 24.00 -12.45 -19.62
CA VAL A 88 24.66 -12.88 -18.38
C VAL A 88 25.81 -11.92 -18.08
N VAL A 89 25.76 -11.24 -16.94
CA VAL A 89 26.76 -10.27 -16.50
C VAL A 89 27.39 -10.76 -15.20
N GLN A 90 28.67 -10.44 -14.98
CA GLN A 90 29.30 -10.63 -13.68
C GLN A 90 29.21 -9.33 -12.88
N GLY A 91 28.57 -9.40 -11.73
CA GLY A 91 28.61 -8.34 -10.72
C GLY A 91 29.73 -8.62 -9.72
N SER A 92 30.28 -7.56 -9.15
CA SER A 92 31.11 -7.64 -7.95
C SER A 92 30.54 -6.74 -6.88
N TRP A 93 30.58 -7.20 -5.64
CA TRP A 93 30.20 -6.40 -4.48
C TRP A 93 31.31 -6.46 -3.45
N THR A 94 31.68 -5.30 -2.92
CA THR A 94 32.71 -5.16 -1.89
C THR A 94 32.07 -4.53 -0.66
N PRO A 95 32.03 -5.21 0.50
CA PRO A 95 31.48 -4.64 1.73
C PRO A 95 32.28 -3.40 2.14
N VAL A 96 31.56 -2.36 2.54
CA VAL A 96 32.15 -1.17 3.17
C VAL A 96 32.23 -1.43 4.67
N VAL A 97 33.44 -1.34 5.21
CA VAL A 97 33.69 -1.37 6.66
C VAL A 97 34.00 0.04 7.14
N HIS A 98 33.58 0.35 8.36
CA HIS A 98 33.98 1.57 9.04
C HIS A 98 34.93 1.23 10.19
N ALA A 99 35.84 2.16 10.47
CA ALA A 99 36.70 2.11 11.64
C ALA A 99 36.82 3.53 12.22
N ASP A 100 36.70 3.64 13.53
CA ASP A 100 36.89 4.91 14.22
C ASP A 100 38.37 5.06 14.57
N ILE A 101 38.98 6.14 14.08
CA ILE A 101 40.37 6.48 14.33
C ILE A 101 40.38 7.85 15.01
N GLY A 102 40.44 7.85 16.34
CA GLY A 102 40.29 9.06 17.14
C GLY A 102 38.89 9.67 16.95
N PRO A 103 38.77 10.98 16.62
CA PRO A 103 37.47 11.63 16.41
C PRO A 103 36.88 11.42 15.00
N VAL A 104 37.51 10.61 14.14
CA VAL A 104 37.11 10.45 12.73
C VAL A 104 36.71 9.01 12.43
N THR A 105 35.50 8.82 11.91
CA THR A 105 35.05 7.54 11.33
C THR A 105 35.50 7.44 9.87
N VAL A 106 36.35 6.47 9.56
CA VAL A 106 36.85 6.21 8.21
C VAL A 106 36.07 5.04 7.61
N TYR A 107 35.50 5.25 6.42
CA TYR A 107 34.83 4.22 5.63
C TYR A 107 35.77 3.72 4.53
N GLY A 108 35.94 2.39 4.42
CA GLY A 108 36.79 1.77 3.41
C GLY A 108 36.22 0.45 2.91
N GLY A 109 36.31 0.20 1.61
CA GLY A 109 35.94 -1.10 1.03
C GLY A 109 37.11 -2.08 1.10
N ASN A 110 36.95 -3.21 1.78
CA ASN A 110 37.98 -4.25 1.80
C ASN A 110 37.89 -5.11 0.54
N ARG A 111 38.75 -4.84 -0.46
CA ARG A 111 38.78 -5.59 -1.73
C ARG A 111 39.04 -7.09 -1.57
N ALA A 112 39.68 -7.52 -0.48
CA ALA A 112 39.88 -8.94 -0.18
C ALA A 112 38.55 -9.67 0.12
N TRP A 113 37.49 -8.92 0.46
CA TRP A 113 36.15 -9.45 0.71
C TRP A 113 35.20 -9.22 -0.48
N SER A 114 35.73 -8.88 -1.66
CA SER A 114 34.92 -8.70 -2.86
C SER A 114 34.34 -10.03 -3.31
N VAL A 115 33.02 -10.09 -3.46
CA VAL A 115 32.29 -11.26 -3.95
C VAL A 115 31.87 -11.02 -5.38
N THR A 116 32.32 -11.88 -6.30
CA THR A 116 31.90 -11.89 -7.69
C THR A 116 30.77 -12.90 -7.90
N TYR A 117 29.75 -12.52 -8.67
CA TYR A 117 28.62 -13.40 -8.94
C TYR A 117 28.04 -13.17 -10.34
N PRO A 118 27.69 -14.24 -11.06
CA PRO A 118 26.92 -14.11 -12.30
C PRO A 118 25.46 -13.80 -11.99
N TYR A 119 24.84 -12.96 -12.82
CA TYR A 119 23.41 -12.71 -12.80
C TYR A 119 22.86 -12.55 -14.22
N LEU A 120 21.53 -12.72 -14.36
CA LEU A 120 20.81 -12.48 -15.60
C LEU A 120 20.22 -11.08 -15.59
N THR A 121 20.32 -10.36 -16.70
CA THR A 121 19.67 -9.05 -16.85
C THR A 121 18.14 -9.16 -17.02
N SER A 122 17.63 -10.34 -17.40
CA SER A 122 16.20 -10.66 -17.38
C SER A 122 15.98 -12.16 -17.15
N HIS A 123 14.98 -12.50 -16.34
CA HIS A 123 14.56 -13.87 -16.01
C HIS A 123 13.11 -13.83 -15.49
N PRO A 124 12.25 -14.84 -15.77
CA PRO A 124 10.84 -14.82 -15.37
C PRO A 124 10.61 -14.60 -13.87
N SER A 125 11.51 -15.07 -13.01
CA SER A 125 11.40 -14.82 -11.56
C SER A 125 11.43 -13.34 -11.18
N TYR A 126 12.05 -12.47 -11.99
CA TYR A 126 12.07 -11.02 -11.72
C TYR A 126 10.69 -10.38 -11.85
N ALA A 127 9.69 -11.07 -12.41
CA ALA A 127 8.29 -10.66 -12.29
C ALA A 127 7.84 -10.55 -10.84
N LEU A 128 8.43 -11.34 -9.95
CA LEU A 128 8.14 -11.27 -8.53
C LEU A 128 8.72 -9.99 -7.88
N LEU A 129 9.76 -9.36 -8.43
CA LEU A 129 10.24 -8.07 -7.92
C LEU A 129 9.18 -6.97 -8.05
N LEU A 130 8.25 -7.10 -9.00
CA LEU A 130 7.12 -6.19 -9.14
C LEU A 130 6.19 -6.22 -7.93
N LEU A 131 6.18 -7.31 -7.15
CA LEU A 131 5.44 -7.39 -5.89
C LEU A 131 6.02 -6.44 -4.83
N ILE A 132 7.28 -6.04 -4.92
CA ILE A 132 7.83 -5.02 -4.01
C ILE A 132 7.17 -3.66 -4.30
N THR A 133 6.87 -3.36 -5.56
CA THR A 133 6.23 -2.11 -5.99
C THR A 133 4.71 -2.15 -5.85
N ALA A 134 4.09 -3.31 -6.09
CA ALA A 134 2.64 -3.48 -6.15
C ALA A 134 1.83 -2.93 -4.95
N PRO A 135 2.32 -2.99 -3.70
CA PRO A 135 1.62 -2.38 -2.57
C PRO A 135 1.31 -0.89 -2.74
N ILE A 136 2.16 -0.13 -3.42
CA ILE A 136 1.96 1.32 -3.61
C ILE A 136 0.67 1.62 -4.38
N PRO A 137 0.51 1.17 -5.65
CA PRO A 137 -0.73 1.39 -6.39
C PRO A 137 -1.93 0.63 -5.78
N ALA A 138 -1.71 -0.52 -5.14
CA ALA A 138 -2.77 -1.24 -4.45
C ALA A 138 -3.39 -0.42 -3.30
N VAL A 139 -2.55 0.19 -2.46
CA VAL A 139 -3.00 1.07 -1.36
C VAL A 139 -3.63 2.34 -1.92
N MET A 140 -3.07 2.95 -2.97
CA MET A 140 -3.66 4.12 -3.62
C MET A 140 -5.10 3.86 -4.10
N PHE A 141 -5.36 2.68 -4.66
CA PHE A 141 -6.71 2.27 -5.06
C PHE A 141 -7.60 1.94 -3.85
N ALA A 142 -7.13 1.08 -2.95
CA ALA A 142 -7.92 0.58 -1.83
C ALA A 142 -8.30 1.71 -0.85
N ALA A 143 -7.34 2.54 -0.45
CA ALA A 143 -7.54 3.64 0.49
C ALA A 143 -8.43 4.77 -0.06
N THR A 144 -8.69 4.78 -1.38
CA THR A 144 -9.50 5.81 -2.03
C THR A 144 -10.84 5.29 -2.53
N THR A 145 -11.17 4.02 -2.30
CA THR A 145 -12.42 3.41 -2.81
C THR A 145 -13.65 4.05 -2.18
N ASN A 146 -13.63 4.29 -0.86
CA ASN A 146 -14.74 4.92 -0.12
C ASN A 146 -14.60 6.44 -0.03
N GLN A 147 -13.49 7.00 -0.50
CA GLN A 147 -13.32 8.43 -0.61
C GLN A 147 -14.22 8.98 -1.73
N GLY A 148 -14.65 10.24 -1.62
CA GLY A 148 -15.31 10.89 -2.75
C GLY A 148 -14.33 11.15 -3.91
N ASP A 149 -14.80 11.79 -4.97
CA ASP A 149 -14.03 11.96 -6.21
C ASP A 149 -12.94 13.04 -6.13
N SER A 150 -12.77 13.67 -4.97
CA SER A 150 -11.58 14.48 -4.66
C SER A 150 -10.30 13.65 -4.73
N THR A 151 -10.35 12.36 -4.37
CA THR A 151 -9.20 11.45 -4.45
C THR A 151 -9.15 10.65 -5.76
N PHE A 152 -9.95 11.01 -6.76
CA PHE A 152 -10.07 10.24 -8.00
C PHE A 152 -8.73 10.06 -8.74
N TYR A 153 -7.87 11.08 -8.75
CA TYR A 153 -6.51 10.97 -9.30
C TYR A 153 -5.72 9.79 -8.70
N TRP A 154 -5.75 9.65 -7.37
CA TRP A 154 -5.07 8.58 -6.65
C TRP A 154 -5.69 7.21 -6.95
N ARG A 155 -7.03 7.14 -7.00
CA ARG A 155 -7.76 5.92 -7.34
C ARG A 155 -7.38 5.41 -8.73
N VAL A 156 -7.46 6.28 -9.73
CA VAL A 156 -7.12 5.94 -11.12
C VAL A 156 -5.64 5.62 -11.26
N SER A 157 -4.75 6.38 -10.63
CA SER A 157 -3.32 6.07 -10.62
C SER A 157 -3.05 4.69 -9.99
N GLY A 158 -3.77 4.32 -8.93
CA GLY A 158 -3.70 2.97 -8.35
C GLY A 158 -4.10 1.88 -9.36
N ILE A 159 -5.24 2.05 -10.05
CA ILE A 159 -5.70 1.11 -11.09
C ILE A 159 -4.68 1.00 -12.23
N VAL A 160 -4.24 2.14 -12.76
CA VAL A 160 -3.25 2.20 -13.86
C VAL A 160 -1.95 1.53 -13.45
N GLY A 161 -1.45 1.80 -12.25
CA GLY A 161 -0.21 1.20 -11.76
C GLY A 161 -0.30 -0.32 -11.66
N LEU A 162 -1.41 -0.85 -11.15
CA LEU A 162 -1.66 -2.30 -11.12
C LEU A 162 -1.71 -2.91 -12.53
N ILE A 163 -2.35 -2.23 -13.49
CA ILE A 163 -2.40 -2.68 -14.89
C ILE A 163 -1.00 -2.70 -15.51
N ILE A 164 -0.21 -1.63 -15.34
CA ILE A 164 1.16 -1.56 -15.87
C ILE A 164 2.03 -2.69 -15.28
N LEU A 165 1.96 -2.90 -13.97
CA LEU A 165 2.69 -3.99 -13.30
C LEU A 165 2.27 -5.36 -13.84
N ALA A 166 0.97 -5.60 -14.02
CA ALA A 166 0.46 -6.84 -14.62
C ALA A 166 0.95 -7.03 -16.05
N CYS A 167 0.92 -5.97 -16.88
CA CYS A 167 1.46 -5.99 -18.25
C CYS A 167 2.96 -6.27 -18.28
N MET A 168 3.75 -5.72 -17.35
CA MET A 168 5.19 -5.99 -17.26
C MET A 168 5.50 -7.42 -16.82
N ALA A 169 4.75 -7.95 -15.85
CA ALA A 169 4.84 -9.35 -15.45
C ALA A 169 4.55 -10.26 -16.65
N LEU A 170 3.45 -9.98 -17.36
CA LEU A 170 3.06 -10.72 -18.56
C LEU A 170 4.10 -10.61 -19.66
N ALA A 171 4.59 -9.41 -19.98
CA ALA A 171 5.63 -9.19 -20.99
C ALA A 171 6.89 -10.01 -20.70
N ARG A 172 7.29 -10.10 -19.43
CA ARG A 172 8.45 -10.90 -19.01
C ARG A 172 8.22 -12.40 -19.18
N VAL A 173 7.04 -12.90 -18.81
CA VAL A 173 6.66 -14.31 -18.99
C VAL A 173 6.60 -14.66 -20.49
N LEU A 174 5.97 -13.82 -21.30
CA LEU A 174 5.87 -14.01 -22.75
C LEU A 174 7.25 -13.96 -23.42
N ALA A 175 8.09 -12.98 -23.07
CA ALA A 175 9.46 -12.88 -23.60
C ALA A 175 10.25 -14.17 -23.38
N TRP A 176 10.13 -14.76 -22.18
CA TRP A 176 10.88 -15.95 -21.81
C TRP A 176 10.32 -17.25 -22.38
N TYR A 177 9.01 -17.51 -22.19
CA TYR A 177 8.41 -18.80 -22.49
C TYR A 177 7.89 -18.90 -23.93
N VAL A 178 7.34 -17.82 -24.47
CA VAL A 178 6.74 -17.79 -25.82
C VAL A 178 7.79 -17.41 -26.85
N PHE A 179 8.39 -16.23 -26.71
CA PHE A 179 9.38 -15.71 -27.67
C PHE A 179 10.79 -16.27 -27.48
N ARG A 180 11.04 -16.93 -26.33
CA ARG A 180 12.33 -17.57 -25.98
C ARG A 180 13.52 -16.59 -26.02
N LEU A 181 13.27 -15.31 -25.80
CA LEU A 181 14.27 -14.25 -25.73
C LEU A 181 15.15 -14.53 -24.50
N GLY A 182 16.41 -14.92 -24.74
CA GLY A 182 17.41 -15.23 -23.70
C GLY A 182 17.66 -16.70 -23.39
N ARG A 183 16.76 -17.60 -23.79
CA ARG A 183 16.94 -19.04 -23.55
C ARG A 183 18.21 -19.57 -24.24
N ARG A 184 18.44 -19.14 -25.49
CA ARG A 184 19.63 -19.49 -26.29
C ARG A 184 20.97 -19.02 -25.68
N GLN A 185 20.99 -17.90 -24.96
CA GLN A 185 22.24 -17.42 -24.34
C GLN A 185 22.60 -18.18 -23.06
N LEU A 186 21.60 -18.69 -22.35
CA LEU A 186 21.81 -19.57 -21.21
C LEU A 186 22.33 -20.93 -21.68
N ASP A 187 21.76 -21.46 -22.77
CA ASP A 187 22.17 -22.74 -23.35
C ASP A 187 23.65 -22.67 -23.83
N ALA A 188 24.06 -21.59 -24.48
CA ALA A 188 25.45 -21.39 -24.93
C ALA A 188 26.49 -21.26 -23.78
N ARG A 189 26.08 -20.82 -22.59
CA ARG A 189 26.95 -20.75 -21.39
C ARG A 189 27.00 -22.07 -20.61
N LEU A 190 26.10 -23.00 -20.89
CA LEU A 190 26.00 -24.32 -20.26
C LEU A 190 26.80 -25.38 -21.00
N GLU A 191 27.24 -25.11 -22.24
CA GLU A 191 28.15 -25.98 -22.97
C GLU A 191 29.42 -26.22 -22.14
N GLY A 192 29.62 -27.47 -21.72
CA GLY A 192 30.80 -27.91 -20.96
C GLY A 192 30.69 -27.84 -19.43
N LEU A 193 29.57 -27.39 -18.85
CA LEU A 193 29.36 -27.40 -17.39
C LEU A 193 28.43 -28.55 -16.96
N PRO A 194 28.73 -29.29 -15.87
CA PRO A 194 27.92 -30.43 -15.40
C PRO A 194 26.62 -30.00 -14.67
N ILE A 195 26.14 -28.79 -14.91
CA ILE A 195 24.98 -28.20 -14.22
C ILE A 195 23.81 -28.09 -15.19
N SER A 196 22.62 -28.54 -14.79
CA SER A 196 21.42 -28.39 -15.62
C SER A 196 20.92 -26.94 -15.65
N GLN A 197 20.35 -26.52 -16.79
CA GLN A 197 19.75 -25.18 -16.97
C GLN A 197 18.75 -24.82 -15.86
N ARG A 198 17.94 -25.80 -15.45
CA ARG A 198 16.94 -25.65 -14.39
C ARG A 198 17.59 -25.36 -13.04
N ARG A 199 18.66 -26.07 -12.69
CA ARG A 199 19.39 -25.88 -11.43
C ARG A 199 20.12 -24.54 -11.43
N LEU A 200 20.69 -24.14 -12.56
CA LEU A 200 21.37 -22.85 -12.71
C LEU A 200 20.39 -21.68 -12.56
N GLY A 201 19.25 -21.70 -13.26
CA GLY A 201 18.21 -20.68 -13.14
C GLY A 201 17.60 -20.62 -11.73
N TRP A 202 17.46 -21.77 -11.07
CA TRP A 202 17.03 -21.82 -9.68
C TRP A 202 18.00 -21.10 -8.74
N GLU A 203 19.28 -21.46 -8.78
CA GLU A 203 20.27 -20.89 -7.87
C GLU A 203 20.57 -19.43 -8.20
N ILE A 204 20.68 -19.03 -9.48
CA ILE A 204 21.05 -17.66 -9.87
C ILE A 204 19.88 -16.68 -9.74
N ALA A 205 18.66 -17.09 -10.12
CA ALA A 205 17.56 -16.15 -10.29
C ALA A 205 16.37 -16.40 -9.35
N TRP A 206 15.89 -17.63 -9.18
CA TRP A 206 14.71 -17.88 -8.33
C TRP A 206 15.01 -17.70 -6.85
N LYS A 207 16.00 -18.42 -6.33
CA LYS A 207 16.30 -18.47 -4.90
C LYS A 207 16.62 -17.09 -4.32
N PRO A 208 17.46 -16.23 -4.94
CA PRO A 208 17.73 -14.89 -4.41
C PRO A 208 16.49 -13.99 -4.42
N VAL A 209 15.64 -14.09 -5.45
CA VAL A 209 14.40 -13.29 -5.56
C VAL A 209 13.39 -13.70 -4.49
N LEU A 210 13.18 -15.01 -4.30
CA LEU A 210 12.26 -15.50 -3.27
C LEU A 210 12.72 -15.10 -1.87
N VAL A 211 14.02 -15.23 -1.59
CA VAL A 211 14.58 -14.80 -0.29
C VAL A 211 14.40 -13.30 -0.10
N LEU A 212 14.71 -12.48 -1.11
CA LEU A 212 14.50 -11.02 -1.03
C LEU A 212 13.04 -10.68 -0.74
N LEU A 213 12.10 -11.29 -1.46
CA LEU A 213 10.68 -11.04 -1.25
C LEU A 213 10.19 -11.45 0.13
N VAL A 214 10.51 -12.67 0.55
CA VAL A 214 10.11 -13.15 1.88
C VAL A 214 10.69 -12.24 2.95
N LEU A 215 11.95 -11.82 2.82
CA LEU A 215 12.57 -10.90 3.77
C LEU A 215 11.86 -9.55 3.79
N MET A 216 11.63 -8.92 2.63
CA MET A 216 10.97 -7.61 2.56
C MET A 216 9.55 -7.65 3.12
N TYR A 217 8.75 -8.65 2.74
CA TYR A 217 7.40 -8.81 3.24
C TYR A 217 7.37 -9.21 4.72
N ALA A 218 8.29 -10.04 5.20
CA ALA A 218 8.35 -10.39 6.62
C ALA A 218 8.65 -9.17 7.49
N ILE A 219 9.62 -8.32 7.09
CA ILE A 219 10.00 -7.11 7.82
C ILE A 219 8.83 -6.12 7.94
N VAL A 220 7.99 -6.02 6.90
CA VAL A 220 6.88 -5.06 6.88
C VAL A 220 5.58 -5.67 7.43
N CYS A 221 5.17 -6.85 6.96
CA CYS A 221 3.88 -7.43 7.27
C CYS A 221 3.80 -8.04 8.67
N ILE A 222 4.90 -8.55 9.24
CA ILE A 222 4.86 -9.12 10.60
C ILE A 222 4.57 -8.02 11.64
N PRO A 223 5.30 -6.88 11.68
CA PRO A 223 4.96 -5.80 12.60
C PRO A 223 3.56 -5.23 12.38
N LEU A 224 3.17 -4.98 11.13
CA LEU A 224 1.83 -4.46 10.81
C LEU A 224 0.73 -5.44 11.25
N GLY A 225 0.91 -6.74 11.00
CA GLY A 225 -0.04 -7.77 11.43
C GLY A 225 -0.14 -7.86 12.95
N ALA A 226 0.97 -7.74 13.66
CA ALA A 226 0.97 -7.71 15.13
C ALA A 226 0.28 -6.46 15.68
N MET A 227 0.53 -5.28 15.10
CA MET A 227 -0.14 -4.03 15.46
C MET A 227 -1.65 -4.14 15.25
N TRP A 228 -2.09 -4.58 14.06
CA TRP A 228 -3.49 -4.78 13.73
C TRP A 228 -4.17 -5.78 14.67
N PHE A 229 -3.52 -6.90 14.97
CA PHE A 229 -4.06 -7.89 15.89
C PHE A 229 -4.20 -7.37 17.32
N LYS A 230 -3.23 -6.59 17.79
CA LYS A 230 -3.30 -5.91 19.10
C LYS A 230 -4.47 -4.95 19.13
N GLU A 231 -4.64 -4.13 18.10
CA GLU A 231 -5.76 -3.19 17.97
C GLU A 231 -7.12 -3.91 17.98
N GLN A 232 -7.28 -4.98 17.21
CA GLN A 232 -8.52 -5.77 17.21
C GLN A 232 -8.84 -6.37 18.59
N ARG A 233 -7.83 -6.82 19.33
CA ARG A 233 -8.02 -7.29 20.71
C ARG A 233 -8.44 -6.16 21.65
N THR A 234 -7.81 -4.99 21.53
CA THR A 234 -8.19 -3.79 22.30
C THR A 234 -9.64 -3.43 22.02
N ILE A 235 -10.04 -3.35 20.76
CA ILE A 235 -11.41 -3.05 20.34
C ILE A 235 -12.38 -4.10 20.90
N ALA A 236 -12.07 -5.38 20.78
CA ALA A 236 -12.95 -6.46 21.26
C ALA A 236 -13.19 -6.41 22.78
N ALA A 237 -12.21 -5.94 23.55
CA ALA A 237 -12.28 -5.79 25.00
C ALA A 237 -13.03 -4.53 25.47
N LEU A 238 -13.30 -3.57 24.57
CA LEU A 238 -14.08 -2.39 24.92
C LEU A 238 -15.53 -2.77 25.26
N PRO A 239 -16.14 -2.12 26.27
CA PRO A 239 -17.54 -2.33 26.59
C PRO A 239 -18.44 -1.81 25.46
N VAL A 240 -19.62 -2.44 25.33
CA VAL A 240 -20.67 -1.99 24.40
C VAL A 240 -21.33 -0.75 24.98
N VAL A 241 -21.58 0.24 24.13
CA VAL A 241 -22.15 1.52 24.52
C VAL A 241 -23.58 1.36 25.05
N THR A 242 -23.90 2.16 26.05
CA THR A 242 -25.23 2.37 26.61
C THR A 242 -25.52 3.86 26.74
N VAL A 243 -26.77 4.26 26.94
CA VAL A 243 -27.10 5.68 27.17
C VAL A 243 -26.42 6.25 28.42
N ALA A 244 -26.15 5.42 29.43
CA ALA A 244 -25.43 5.83 30.64
C ALA A 244 -23.97 6.24 30.38
N ASP A 245 -23.41 5.89 29.21
CA ASP A 245 -22.08 6.36 28.82
C ASP A 245 -22.04 7.86 28.49
N THR A 246 -23.17 8.55 28.40
CA THR A 246 -23.23 10.01 28.22
C THR A 246 -22.46 10.76 29.31
N ASP A 247 -22.41 10.21 30.53
CA ASP A 247 -21.65 10.76 31.66
C ASP A 247 -20.13 10.44 31.59
N HIS A 248 -19.69 9.73 30.56
CA HIS A 248 -18.30 9.25 30.38
C HIS A 248 -17.68 9.73 29.04
N PRO A 249 -17.67 11.05 28.75
CA PRO A 249 -17.08 11.56 27.52
C PRO A 249 -15.59 11.23 27.44
N GLY A 250 -15.11 11.01 26.22
CA GLY A 250 -13.72 10.68 25.93
C GLY A 250 -13.40 9.18 25.95
N HIS A 251 -14.27 8.34 26.50
CA HIS A 251 -14.09 6.90 26.51
C HIS A 251 -14.44 6.27 25.15
N TYR A 252 -13.67 5.27 24.74
CA TYR A 252 -13.99 4.44 23.58
C TYR A 252 -14.99 3.34 23.96
N ARG A 253 -15.96 3.12 23.08
CA ARG A 253 -17.02 2.12 23.21
C ARG A 253 -17.27 1.42 21.89
N ARG A 254 -17.74 0.18 21.96
CA ARG A 254 -18.28 -0.54 20.80
C ARG A 254 -19.74 -0.16 20.62
N VAL A 255 -20.16 0.11 19.39
CA VAL A 255 -21.56 0.31 19.03
C VAL A 255 -22.06 -0.97 18.38
N ILE A 256 -23.06 -1.60 18.97
CA ILE A 256 -23.74 -2.77 18.41
C ILE A 256 -25.23 -2.50 18.52
N GLY A 257 -25.94 -2.53 17.41
CA GLY A 257 -27.36 -2.22 17.41
C GLY A 257 -28.00 -2.30 16.03
N THR A 258 -29.22 -1.77 15.95
CA THR A 258 -30.01 -1.78 14.72
C THR A 258 -30.06 -0.37 14.14
N VAL A 259 -29.72 -0.19 12.86
CA VAL A 259 -29.79 1.11 12.19
C VAL A 259 -31.23 1.62 12.21
N ALA A 260 -31.42 2.82 12.75
CA ALA A 260 -32.72 3.45 13.01
C ALA A 260 -33.09 4.55 12.01
N SER A 261 -32.10 5.07 11.28
CA SER A 261 -32.26 6.15 10.31
C SER A 261 -31.48 5.87 9.04
N GLU A 262 -31.81 6.60 7.98
CA GLU A 262 -30.88 6.75 6.86
C GLU A 262 -29.60 7.45 7.32
N ALA A 263 -28.51 7.24 6.57
CA ALA A 263 -27.27 7.95 6.79
C ALA A 263 -27.40 9.39 6.28
N VAL A 264 -27.03 10.34 7.12
CA VAL A 264 -26.93 11.76 6.76
C VAL A 264 -25.49 12.06 6.39
N TYR A 265 -25.30 12.79 5.29
CA TYR A 265 -23.98 13.22 4.83
C TYR A 265 -23.94 14.74 4.70
N TRP A 266 -22.93 15.36 5.30
CA TRP A 266 -22.77 16.81 5.30
C TRP A 266 -21.56 17.25 4.47
N ALA A 267 -21.72 18.37 3.78
CA ALA A 267 -20.69 19.02 3.00
C ALA A 267 -20.86 20.54 3.07
N PRO A 268 -20.51 21.19 4.20
CA PRO A 268 -20.79 22.60 4.45
C PRO A 268 -20.13 23.56 3.43
N ARG A 269 -19.10 23.11 2.70
CA ARG A 269 -18.45 23.86 1.62
C ARG A 269 -18.70 23.28 0.22
N GLY A 270 -19.78 22.51 0.09
CA GLY A 270 -20.11 21.76 -1.10
C GLY A 270 -19.36 20.43 -1.20
N THR A 271 -19.85 19.58 -2.09
CA THR A 271 -19.40 18.19 -2.24
C THR A 271 -18.23 18.04 -3.21
N GLY A 272 -17.62 19.15 -3.65
CA GLY A 272 -16.48 19.18 -4.56
C GLY A 272 -16.76 18.50 -5.92
N ARG A 273 -15.67 18.03 -6.55
CA ARG A 273 -15.74 17.30 -7.82
C ARG A 273 -16.56 16.01 -7.66
N GLY A 274 -17.48 15.76 -8.59
CA GLY A 274 -18.26 14.51 -8.63
C GLY A 274 -19.41 14.42 -7.62
N GLY A 275 -19.63 15.45 -6.79
CA GLY A 275 -20.85 15.56 -5.98
C GLY A 275 -20.91 14.67 -4.74
N ASN A 276 -19.83 13.95 -4.40
CA ASN A 276 -19.83 12.88 -3.38
C ASN A 276 -18.75 13.01 -2.30
N ASN A 277 -18.07 14.17 -2.21
CA ASN A 277 -17.09 14.45 -1.14
C ASN A 277 -17.78 15.07 0.07
N TYR A 278 -17.99 14.26 1.10
CA TYR A 278 -18.60 14.70 2.34
C TYR A 278 -17.54 14.98 3.40
N ALA A 279 -17.75 16.03 4.19
CA ALA A 279 -16.88 16.43 5.29
C ALA A 279 -17.35 15.88 6.65
N GLY A 280 -18.60 15.43 6.72
CA GLY A 280 -19.14 14.74 7.88
C GLY A 280 -20.21 13.73 7.48
N ALA A 281 -20.48 12.77 8.36
CA ALA A 281 -21.59 11.84 8.19
C ALA A 281 -22.17 11.42 9.55
N GLY A 282 -23.40 10.93 9.58
CA GLY A 282 -24.04 10.46 10.81
C GLY A 282 -25.15 9.45 10.56
N VAL A 283 -25.44 8.63 11.57
CA VAL A 283 -26.56 7.67 11.56
C VAL A 283 -27.05 7.43 12.99
N LEU A 284 -28.35 7.17 13.15
CA LEU A 284 -28.92 6.68 14.41
C LEU A 284 -28.90 5.15 14.48
N VAL A 285 -28.57 4.63 15.66
CA VAL A 285 -28.52 3.20 15.95
C VAL A 285 -29.30 2.92 17.23
N LEU A 286 -30.34 2.09 17.16
CA LEU A 286 -31.07 1.60 18.32
C LEU A 286 -30.19 0.65 19.13
N LEU A 287 -30.09 0.92 20.42
CA LEU A 287 -29.27 0.12 21.34
C LEU A 287 -30.08 -1.03 21.94
N PRO A 288 -29.50 -2.23 22.08
CA PRO A 288 -30.16 -3.36 22.75
C PRO A 288 -30.50 -3.08 24.23
N SER A 289 -29.77 -2.17 24.87
CA SER A 289 -29.98 -1.73 26.25
C SER A 289 -31.11 -0.70 26.41
N GLY A 290 -31.72 -0.24 25.31
CA GLY A 290 -32.68 0.87 25.29
C GLY A 290 -32.02 2.21 24.91
N GLY A 291 -32.82 3.11 24.36
CA GLY A 291 -32.39 4.38 23.78
C GLY A 291 -31.67 4.22 22.43
N ASP A 292 -30.97 5.27 22.02
CA ASP A 292 -30.22 5.27 20.77
C ASP A 292 -28.79 5.83 20.90
N ALA A 293 -27.96 5.49 19.94
CA ALA A 293 -26.64 6.06 19.73
C ALA A 293 -26.64 6.87 18.44
N LEU A 294 -26.25 8.13 18.53
CA LEU A 294 -25.94 8.97 17.37
C LEU A 294 -24.46 8.81 17.04
N LEU A 295 -24.18 8.02 16.01
CA LEU A 295 -22.83 7.76 15.52
C LEU A 295 -22.49 8.76 14.42
N LEU A 296 -21.46 9.58 14.66
CA LEU A 296 -21.02 10.66 13.80
C LEU A 296 -19.63 10.36 13.27
N ALA A 297 -19.30 10.86 12.08
CA ALA A 297 -17.99 10.74 11.46
C ALA A 297 -17.52 12.12 11.00
N GLU A 298 -16.30 12.48 11.37
CA GLU A 298 -15.59 13.65 10.85
C GLU A 298 -14.94 13.33 9.50
N SER A 299 -14.37 14.33 8.83
CA SER A 299 -13.91 14.22 7.44
C SER A 299 -12.97 13.03 7.17
N LEU A 300 -12.06 12.71 8.08
CA LEU A 300 -11.15 11.57 7.92
C LEU A 300 -11.82 10.22 8.18
N SER A 301 -12.89 10.20 8.96
CA SER A 301 -13.67 8.99 9.30
C SER A 301 -14.85 8.75 8.36
N VAL A 302 -15.24 9.71 7.50
CA VAL A 302 -16.32 9.52 6.50
C VAL A 302 -16.10 8.28 5.60
N PRO A 303 -14.88 7.97 5.11
CA PRO A 303 -14.63 6.77 4.32
C PRO A 303 -14.85 5.48 5.12
N ASP A 304 -14.45 5.48 6.39
CA ASP A 304 -14.68 4.36 7.31
C ASP A 304 -16.17 4.22 7.62
N PHE A 305 -16.88 5.34 7.78
CA PHE A 305 -18.33 5.37 7.95
C PHE A 305 -19.04 4.76 6.72
N LYS A 306 -18.66 5.16 5.50
CA LYS A 306 -19.18 4.56 4.27
C LYS A 306 -18.87 3.06 4.20
N GLY A 307 -17.66 2.66 4.55
CA GLY A 307 -17.25 1.25 4.60
C GLY A 307 -18.03 0.43 5.64
N MET A 308 -18.31 1.02 6.79
CA MET A 308 -19.16 0.45 7.85
C MET A 308 -20.60 0.30 7.37
N MET A 309 -21.20 1.36 6.80
CA MET A 309 -22.57 1.33 6.29
C MET A 309 -22.74 0.32 5.15
N ALA A 310 -21.73 0.14 4.29
CA ALA A 310 -21.75 -0.87 3.22
C ALA A 310 -21.76 -2.33 3.75
N ARG A 311 -21.41 -2.56 5.02
CA ARG A 311 -21.44 -3.87 5.68
C ARG A 311 -22.69 -4.11 6.52
N VAL A 312 -23.60 -3.14 6.59
CA VAL A 312 -24.87 -3.30 7.31
C VAL A 312 -25.74 -4.28 6.53
N HIS A 313 -26.04 -5.41 7.16
CA HIS A 313 -26.95 -6.43 6.67
C HIS A 313 -27.99 -6.71 7.75
N ASP A 314 -29.25 -6.94 7.35
CA ASP A 314 -30.38 -7.10 8.27
C ASP A 314 -30.51 -5.95 9.29
N SER A 315 -30.17 -4.74 8.86
CA SER A 315 -30.12 -3.52 9.69
C SER A 315 -29.16 -3.58 10.88
N ARG A 316 -28.31 -4.61 11.00
CA ARG A 316 -27.35 -4.74 12.11
C ARG A 316 -26.07 -3.97 11.81
N LEU A 317 -25.66 -3.15 12.77
CA LEU A 317 -24.44 -2.36 12.69
C LEU A 317 -23.49 -2.74 13.83
N THR A 318 -22.20 -2.85 13.48
CA THR A 318 -21.11 -2.95 14.45
C THR A 318 -20.05 -1.90 14.15
N ALA A 319 -19.67 -1.12 15.16
CA ALA A 319 -18.70 -0.05 15.04
C ALA A 319 -17.95 0.18 16.36
N THR A 320 -17.00 1.10 16.33
CA THR A 320 -16.31 1.64 17.51
C THR A 320 -16.33 3.15 17.43
N GLY A 321 -16.54 3.81 18.55
CA GLY A 321 -16.50 5.27 18.61
C GLY A 321 -16.07 5.78 19.97
N LYS A 322 -15.62 7.02 19.97
CA LYS A 322 -15.31 7.80 21.17
C LYS A 322 -16.56 8.56 21.59
N VAL A 323 -17.00 8.36 22.83
CA VAL A 323 -18.15 9.07 23.38
C VAL A 323 -17.83 10.56 23.49
N ILE A 324 -18.78 11.40 23.09
CA ILE A 324 -18.69 12.86 23.19
C ILE A 324 -19.88 13.41 23.95
N ASP A 325 -19.65 14.50 24.67
CA ASP A 325 -20.65 15.26 25.42
C ASP A 325 -21.40 16.23 24.50
N ALA A 326 -20.69 16.88 23.58
CA ALA A 326 -21.25 17.88 22.69
C ALA A 326 -20.52 17.96 21.34
N ILE A 327 -21.23 18.43 20.33
CA ILE A 327 -20.64 18.82 19.05
C ILE A 327 -20.07 20.23 19.18
N THR A 328 -18.76 20.35 18.95
CA THR A 328 -18.03 21.60 19.06
C THR A 328 -18.36 22.56 17.91
N ALA A 329 -18.07 23.86 18.10
CA ALA A 329 -18.26 24.87 17.06
C ALA A 329 -17.43 24.56 15.79
N ASP A 330 -16.22 24.01 15.96
CA ASP A 330 -15.37 23.62 14.83
C ASP A 330 -15.95 22.43 14.06
N GLN A 331 -16.48 21.42 14.76
CA GLN A 331 -17.13 20.29 14.09
C GLN A 331 -18.34 20.73 13.26
N ARG A 332 -19.14 21.67 13.77
CA ARG A 332 -20.24 22.26 12.98
C ARG A 332 -19.71 23.04 11.78
N LYS A 333 -18.70 23.88 11.99
CA LYS A 333 -18.14 24.75 10.95
C LYS A 333 -17.44 23.99 9.81
N TYR A 334 -16.66 22.97 10.14
CA TYR A 334 -15.79 22.28 9.18
C TYR A 334 -16.40 20.98 8.64
N TYR A 335 -17.16 20.25 9.46
CA TYR A 335 -17.76 18.97 9.07
C TYR A 335 -19.27 19.06 8.84
N GLY A 336 -19.92 20.13 9.33
CA GLY A 336 -21.36 20.33 9.17
C GLY A 336 -22.21 19.44 10.08
N LEU A 337 -21.62 18.84 11.13
CA LEU A 337 -22.36 17.93 12.00
C LEU A 337 -23.53 18.68 12.65
N ASP A 338 -24.75 18.20 12.39
CA ASP A 338 -25.97 18.81 12.89
C ASP A 338 -26.91 17.73 13.45
N PRO A 339 -27.04 17.61 14.79
CA PRO A 339 -27.92 16.65 15.42
C PRO A 339 -29.40 16.85 15.07
N SER A 340 -29.79 18.06 14.67
CA SER A 340 -31.18 18.36 14.30
C SER A 340 -31.61 17.71 12.98
N ALA A 341 -30.65 17.18 12.21
CA ALA A 341 -30.93 16.32 11.06
C ALA A 341 -31.52 14.95 11.43
N PHE A 342 -31.58 14.63 12.73
CA PHE A 342 -32.14 13.40 13.27
C PHE A 342 -33.34 13.69 14.17
N PRO A 343 -34.29 12.75 14.32
CA PRO A 343 -35.38 12.87 15.28
C PRO A 343 -34.89 13.18 16.69
N GLU A 344 -35.74 13.81 17.51
CA GLU A 344 -35.43 14.07 18.92
C GLU A 344 -35.06 12.79 19.68
N ALA A 345 -34.28 12.94 20.74
CA ALA A 345 -33.84 11.80 21.55
C ALA A 345 -35.06 11.10 22.18
N PRO A 346 -35.09 9.76 22.19
CA PRO A 346 -36.16 9.02 22.85
C PRO A 346 -36.12 9.28 24.36
N SER A 347 -37.22 8.99 25.06
CA SER A 347 -37.31 9.16 26.53
C SER A 347 -36.27 8.35 27.30
N GLN A 348 -35.76 7.27 26.69
CA GLN A 348 -34.70 6.42 27.22
C GLN A 348 -33.30 7.05 27.06
N GLY A 349 -33.19 8.17 26.33
CA GLY A 349 -31.99 8.97 26.12
C GLY A 349 -31.17 8.59 24.87
N ARG A 350 -30.17 9.43 24.58
CA ARG A 350 -29.28 9.34 23.41
C ARG A 350 -27.83 9.56 23.82
N VAL A 351 -26.94 8.69 23.38
CA VAL A 351 -25.49 8.86 23.51
C VAL A 351 -24.87 9.25 22.16
N MET A 352 -23.95 10.21 22.15
CA MET A 352 -23.25 10.63 20.93
C MET A 352 -21.84 10.04 20.87
N LEU A 353 -21.44 9.54 19.70
CA LEU A 353 -20.10 8.99 19.48
C LEU A 353 -19.50 9.51 18.17
N LEU A 354 -18.19 9.76 18.20
CA LEU A 354 -17.38 9.96 17.00
C LEU A 354 -16.75 8.63 16.57
N LEU A 355 -17.02 8.21 15.34
CA LEU A 355 -16.43 7.04 14.71
C LEU A 355 -14.91 7.16 14.70
N SER A 356 -14.27 6.32 15.50
CA SER A 356 -12.81 6.31 15.70
C SER A 356 -12.37 5.00 16.37
N GLN A 357 -11.08 4.69 16.22
CA GLN A 357 -10.42 3.53 16.83
C GLN A 357 -9.47 4.01 17.97
N PRO A 358 -9.30 3.21 19.04
CA PRO A 358 -8.56 3.59 20.24
C PRO A 358 -7.03 3.63 20.08
#